data_AF-A0A838UHL5-F1
#
_entry.id   AF-A0A838UHL5-F1
#
_cell.length_a   1.000
_cell.length_b   1.000
_cell.length_c   1.000
_cell.angle_alpha   90.00
_cell.angle_beta   90.00
_cell.angle_gamma   90.00
#
_symmetry.space_group_name_H-M   'P 1'
#
loop_
_entity.id
_entity.type
_entity.pdbx_description
1 polymer ?
#
loop_
_entity_poly.entity_id
_entity_poly.type
_entity_poly.pdbx_seq_one_letter_code
_entity_poly.pdbx_strand_id
1 'polypeptide(L)'
;MLKVFLIRLAIFALPFAVYFVWRDWARRSGREMGSTPWPWLVAAGALLAGLTLIGGVVLHRGPDTGTYVPAEARADGAVTPGRFIARGVPSPAKPDPETRRP
;
A
#
# COMPACT_ATOMS: atom_id res chain seq x y z
N MET A 1 -0.81 -15.35 -15.77
CA MET A 1 -2.05 -14.86 -16.42
C MET A 1 -3.33 -15.31 -15.71
N LEU A 2 -3.48 -16.60 -15.35
CA LEU A 2 -4.63 -17.12 -14.59
C LEU A 2 -4.98 -16.33 -13.32
N LYS A 3 -3.97 -15.97 -12.50
CA LYS A 3 -4.15 -15.17 -11.28
C LYS A 3 -4.84 -13.81 -11.55
N VAL A 4 -4.46 -13.12 -12.62
CA VAL A 4 -5.05 -11.82 -12.99
C VAL A 4 -6.49 -11.99 -13.47
N PHE A 5 -6.76 -13.08 -14.19
CA PHE A 5 -8.11 -13.43 -14.64
C PHE A 5 -9.04 -13.73 -13.45
N LEU A 6 -8.58 -14.54 -12.48
CA LEU A 6 -9.33 -14.85 -11.26
C LEU A 6 -9.63 -13.60 -10.42
N ILE A 7 -8.66 -12.69 -10.28
CA ILE A 7 -8.86 -11.43 -9.54
C ILE A 7 -9.90 -10.55 -10.24
N ARG A 8 -9.83 -10.42 -11.57
CA ARG A 8 -10.83 -9.65 -12.35
C ARG A 8 -12.22 -10.26 -12.25
N LEU A 9 -12.31 -11.58 -12.34
CA LEU A 9 -13.57 -12.31 -12.19
C LEU A 9 -14.14 -12.15 -10.77
N ALA A 10 -13.29 -12.22 -9.75
CA ALA A 10 -13.70 -12.02 -8.37
C ALA A 10 -14.24 -10.60 -8.13
N ILE A 11 -13.55 -9.57 -8.65
CA ILE A 11 -14.01 -8.17 -8.57
C ILE A 11 -15.33 -7.99 -9.32
N PHE A 12 -15.47 -8.60 -10.50
CA PHE A 12 -16.71 -8.57 -11.27
C PHE A 12 -17.87 -9.28 -10.54
N ALA A 13 -17.60 -10.40 -9.87
CA ALA A 13 -18.60 -11.18 -9.13
C ALA A 13 -18.95 -10.56 -7.77
N LEU A 14 -18.09 -9.71 -7.21
CA LEU A 14 -18.25 -9.09 -5.90
C LEU A 14 -19.58 -8.33 -5.71
N PRO A 15 -20.02 -7.42 -6.61
CA PRO A 15 -21.31 -6.75 -6.47
C PRO A 15 -22.49 -7.73 -6.47
N PHE A 16 -22.41 -8.80 -7.26
CA PHE A 16 -23.44 -9.84 -7.28
C PHE A 16 -23.46 -10.64 -5.98
N ALA A 17 -22.30 -11.06 -5.48
CA ALA A 17 -22.20 -11.79 -4.21
C ALA A 17 -22.78 -10.96 -3.06
N VAL A 18 -22.45 -9.67 -2.99
CA VAL A 18 -23.00 -8.73 -2.00
C VAL A 18 -24.52 -8.62 -2.14
N TYR A 19 -25.04 -8.49 -3.37
CA TYR A 19 -26.48 -8.44 -3.62
C TYR A 19 -27.20 -9.75 -3.22
N PHE A 20 -26.61 -10.91 -3.49
CA PHE A 20 -27.20 -12.20 -3.15
C PHE A 20 -27.22 -12.45 -1.65
N VAL A 21 -26.13 -12.14 -0.94
CA VAL A 21 -26.08 -12.20 0.53
C VAL A 21 -27.12 -11.26 1.13
N TRP A 22 -27.23 -10.04 0.59
CA TRP A 22 -28.24 -9.07 1.02
C TRP A 22 -29.66 -9.58 0.76
N ARG A 23 -29.95 -10.07 -0.44
CA ARG A 23 -31.27 -10.60 -0.82
C ARG A 23 -31.67 -11.76 0.09
N ASP A 24 -30.73 -12.65 0.38
CA ASP A 24 -30.99 -13.81 1.24
C ASP A 24 -31.28 -13.38 2.68
N TRP A 25 -30.50 -12.43 3.20
CA TRP A 25 -30.73 -11.84 4.51
C TRP A 25 -32.04 -11.06 4.58
N ALA A 26 -32.38 -10.27 3.56
CA ALA A 26 -33.62 -9.50 3.47
C ALA A 26 -34.86 -10.41 3.43
N ARG A 27 -34.80 -11.51 2.65
CA ARG A 27 -35.86 -12.53 2.62
C ARG A 27 -36.06 -13.20 3.98
N ARG A 28 -34.98 -13.46 4.73
CA ARG A 28 -35.06 -14.02 6.09
C ARG A 28 -35.56 -13.03 7.13
N SER A 29 -35.39 -11.73 6.89
CA SER A 29 -35.68 -10.67 7.87
C SER A 29 -37.15 -10.25 7.88
N GLY A 30 -37.92 -10.50 6.82
CA GLY A 30 -39.37 -10.19 6.76
C GLY A 30 -39.74 -8.71 6.98
N ARG A 31 -38.79 -7.77 6.77
CA ARG A 31 -38.99 -6.34 7.08
C ARG A 31 -39.63 -5.59 5.92
N GLU A 32 -40.69 -4.84 6.20
CA GLU A 32 -41.30 -3.87 5.29
C GLU A 32 -40.29 -2.79 4.87
N MET A 33 -40.37 -2.37 3.60
CA MET A 33 -39.45 -1.48 2.89
C MET A 33 -39.41 -0.01 3.42
N GLY A 34 -39.91 0.27 4.63
CA GLY A 34 -40.12 1.65 5.14
C GLY A 34 -39.17 2.13 6.24
N SER A 35 -38.35 1.26 6.84
CA SER A 35 -37.36 1.69 7.86
C SER A 35 -35.99 1.83 7.21
N THR A 36 -35.48 3.06 7.12
CA THR A 36 -34.14 3.36 6.58
C THR A 36 -33.14 2.33 7.13
N PRO A 37 -32.48 1.53 6.27
CA PRO A 37 -31.72 0.38 6.70
C PRO A 37 -30.34 0.83 7.19
N TRP A 38 -30.31 1.53 8.33
CA TRP A 38 -29.10 1.97 9.01
C TRP A 38 -28.07 0.85 9.22
N PRO A 39 -28.45 -0.39 9.62
CA PRO A 39 -27.49 -1.48 9.72
C PRO A 39 -26.79 -1.79 8.39
N TRP A 40 -27.49 -1.58 7.27
CA TRP A 40 -26.95 -1.80 5.93
C TRP A 40 -25.99 -0.69 5.51
N LEU A 41 -26.35 0.57 5.75
CA LEU A 41 -25.46 1.71 5.49
C LEU A 41 -24.17 1.60 6.30
N VAL A 42 -24.27 1.19 7.57
CA VAL A 42 -23.12 0.96 8.44
C VAL A 42 -22.27 -0.21 7.93
N ALA A 43 -22.88 -1.34 7.55
CA ALA A 43 -22.15 -2.47 7.00
C ALA A 43 -21.45 -2.14 5.68
N ALA A 44 -22.11 -1.42 4.77
CA ALA A 44 -21.55 -0.96 3.52
C ALA A 44 -20.38 0.01 3.75
N GLY A 45 -20.53 0.97 4.67
CA GLY A 45 -19.46 1.89 5.08
C GLY A 45 -18.26 1.16 5.69
N ALA A 46 -18.50 0.20 6.60
CA ALA A 46 -17.46 -0.60 7.22
C ALA A 46 -16.70 -1.47 6.19
N LEU A 47 -17.42 -2.08 5.24
CA LEU A 47 -16.82 -2.85 4.15
C LEU A 47 -15.95 -1.96 3.26
N LEU A 48 -16.45 -0.79 2.86
CA LEU A 48 -15.71 0.16 2.02
C LEU A 48 -14.45 0.68 2.71
N ALA A 49 -14.57 1.00 4.01
CA ALA A 49 -13.45 1.42 4.83
C ALA A 49 -12.40 0.30 4.95
N GLY A 50 -12.83 -0.93 5.22
CA GLY A 50 -11.96 -2.10 5.29
C GLY A 50 -11.22 -2.37 3.98
N LEU A 51 -11.93 -2.34 2.85
CA LEU A 51 -11.33 -2.48 1.52
C LEU A 51 -10.34 -1.36 1.21
N THR A 52 -10.63 -0.12 1.62
CA THR A 52 -9.72 1.01 1.45
C THR A 52 -8.45 0.84 2.28
N LEU A 53 -8.57 0.34 3.51
CA LEU A 53 -7.41 0.07 4.37
C LEU A 53 -6.53 -1.04 3.79
N ILE A 54 -7.15 -2.16 3.43
CA ILE A 54 -6.45 -3.30 2.81
C ILE A 54 -5.80 -2.86 1.49
N GLY A 55 -6.53 -2.11 0.67
CA GLY A 55 -6.01 -1.52 -0.56
C GLY A 55 -4.82 -0.61 -0.29
N GLY A 56 -4.92 0.27 0.72
CA GLY A 56 -3.83 1.15 1.12
C GLY A 56 -2.56 0.38 1.51
N VAL A 57 -2.69 -0.70 2.29
CA VAL A 57 -1.55 -1.54 2.73
C VAL A 57 -0.97 -2.36 1.58
N VAL A 58 -1.83 -2.98 0.75
CA VAL A 58 -1.38 -3.86 -0.35
C VAL A 58 -0.81 -3.06 -1.53
N LEU A 59 -1.38 -1.88 -1.81
CA LEU A 59 -0.91 -1.00 -2.88
C LEU A 59 0.17 -0.02 -2.42
N HIS A 60 0.40 0.15 -1.11
CA HIS A 60 1.63 0.78 -0.61
C HIS A 60 2.83 -0.11 -0.93
N ARG A 61 3.29 -0.02 -2.18
CA ARG A 61 4.73 -0.09 -2.42
C ARG A 61 5.30 1.15 -1.77
N GLY A 62 5.80 1.00 -0.54
CA GLY A 62 6.63 2.02 0.07
C GLY A 62 7.66 2.48 -0.96
N PRO A 63 7.91 3.79 -1.09
CA PRO A 63 8.71 4.28 -2.18
C PRO A 63 10.05 3.53 -2.18
N ASP A 64 10.47 3.04 -3.35
CA ASP A 64 11.83 2.54 -3.62
C ASP A 64 12.87 3.68 -3.45
N THR A 65 12.53 4.76 -2.76
CA THR A 65 13.43 5.82 -2.32
C THR A 65 14.50 5.17 -1.49
N GLY A 66 15.66 5.03 -2.13
CA GLY A 66 16.92 4.76 -1.47
C GLY A 66 17.09 5.61 -0.22
N THR A 67 17.95 5.17 0.68
CA THR A 67 18.30 5.97 1.85
C THR A 67 18.93 7.27 1.37
N TYR A 68 18.33 8.41 1.72
CA TYR A 68 18.90 9.72 1.41
C TYR A 68 20.17 9.90 2.24
N VAL A 69 21.30 10.09 1.57
CA VAL A 69 22.57 10.47 2.20
C VAL A 69 22.71 11.99 2.06
N PRO A 70 22.74 12.74 3.17
CA PRO A 70 22.91 14.18 3.15
C PRO A 70 24.27 14.57 2.57
N ALA A 71 24.38 15.80 2.08
CA ALA A 71 25.64 16.32 1.55
C ALA A 71 26.69 16.39 2.66
N GLU A 72 27.83 15.74 2.45
CA GLU A 72 28.96 15.78 3.38
C GLU A 72 30.04 16.71 2.82
N ALA A 73 30.48 17.65 3.65
CA ALA A 73 31.66 18.46 3.38
C ALA A 73 32.90 17.63 3.72
N ARG A 74 33.76 17.42 2.72
CA ARG A 74 35.00 16.67 2.88
C ARG A 74 36.08 17.61 3.42
N ALA A 75 37.05 17.06 4.16
CA ALA A 75 38.11 17.82 4.82
C ALA A 75 39.05 18.58 3.87
N ASP A 76 38.94 18.35 2.56
CA ASP A 76 39.63 19.06 1.47
C ASP A 76 38.82 20.26 0.95
N GLY A 77 37.67 20.58 1.55
CA GLY A 77 36.78 21.67 1.13
C GLY A 77 35.83 21.28 -0.01
N ALA A 78 35.90 20.05 -0.52
CA ALA A 78 34.98 19.57 -1.55
C ALA A 78 33.65 19.13 -0.93
N VAL A 79 32.53 19.52 -1.54
CA VAL A 79 31.19 19.10 -1.12
C VAL A 79 30.73 17.94 -2.01
N THR A 80 30.40 16.80 -1.40
CA THR A 80 29.72 15.72 -2.14
C THR A 80 28.22 16.00 -2.15
N PRO A 81 27.57 16.14 -3.32
CA PRO A 81 26.13 16.37 -3.39
C PRO A 81 25.34 15.26 -2.71
N GLY A 82 24.24 15.61 -2.03
CA GLY A 82 23.33 14.66 -1.42
C GLY A 82 22.76 13.70 -2.47
N ARG A 83 22.70 12.41 -2.16
CA ARG A 83 22.26 11.37 -3.10
C ARG A 83 21.43 10.30 -2.43
N PHE A 84 20.52 9.70 -3.19
CA PHE A 84 19.74 8.56 -2.76
C PHE A 84 20.49 7.27 -3.09
N ILE A 85 20.81 6.45 -2.08
CA ILE A 85 21.44 5.14 -2.29
C ILE A 85 20.36 4.07 -2.32
N ALA A 86 20.20 3.38 -3.44
CA ALA A 86 19.31 2.24 -3.56
C ALA A 86 19.70 1.15 -2.55
N ARG A 87 18.72 0.62 -1.82
CA ARG A 87 18.94 -0.41 -0.80
C ARG A 87 19.49 -1.67 -1.46
N GLY A 88 20.74 -2.03 -1.18
CA GLY A 88 21.41 -3.22 -1.72
C GLY A 88 22.74 -2.95 -2.45
N VAL A 89 23.07 -1.69 -2.72
CA VAL A 89 24.42 -1.33 -3.21
C VAL A 89 25.34 -1.14 -1.99
N PRO A 90 26.41 -1.95 -1.83
CA PRO A 90 27.38 -1.73 -0.75
C PRO A 90 27.96 -0.32 -0.88
N SER A 91 27.93 0.43 0.22
CA SER A 91 28.53 1.76 0.29
C SER A 91 29.97 1.66 -0.19
N PRO A 92 30.43 2.49 -1.15
CA PRO A 92 31.84 2.51 -1.53
C PRO A 92 32.64 2.80 -0.25
N ALA A 93 33.48 1.86 0.13
CA ALA A 93 34.26 1.91 1.35
C ALA A 93 34.95 3.28 1.46
N LYS A 94 34.79 3.93 2.61
CA LYS A 94 35.52 5.16 2.95
C LYS A 94 37.01 4.86 2.74
N PRO A 95 37.74 5.61 1.90
CA PRO A 95 39.16 5.37 1.72
C PRO A 95 39.83 5.46 3.09
N ASP A 96 40.59 4.41 3.40
CA ASP A 96 41.31 4.24 4.66
C ASP A 96 42.17 5.49 4.94
N PRO A 97 42.04 6.16 6.09
CA PRO A 97 42.88 7.30 6.45
C PRO A 97 44.39 6.99 6.41
N GLU A 98 44.78 5.71 6.38
CA GLU A 98 46.18 5.29 6.40
C GLU A 98 46.92 5.49 5.05
N THR A 99 46.22 5.64 3.92
CA THR A 99 46.85 5.96 2.61
C THR A 99 47.22 7.43 2.43
N ARG A 100 46.99 8.27 3.45
CA ARG A 100 47.24 9.72 3.43
C ARG A 100 48.47 10.15 4.24
N ARG A 101 49.47 9.29 4.41
CA ARG A 101 50.80 9.72 4.87
C ARG A 101 51.80 9.68 3.70
N PRO A 102 52.59 10.76 3.51
CA PRO A 102 53.57 10.87 2.43
C PRO A 102 54.74 9.90 2.60
#